data_AF-A0AAN6GSM6-F1
#
_entry.id   AF-A0AAN6GSM6-F1
#
_cell.length_a   1.000
_cell.length_b   1.000
_cell.length_c   1.000
_cell.angle_alpha   90.00
_cell.angle_beta   90.00
_cell.angle_gamma   90.00
#
_symmetry.space_group_name_H-M   'P 1'
#
loop_
_entity.id
_entity.type
_entity.pdbx_description
1 polymer ?
#
loop_
_entity_poly.entity_id
_entity_poly.type
_entity_poly.pdbx_seq_one_letter_code
_entity_poly.pdbx_strand_id
1 'polypeptide(L)'
;MHDLDGSWRDADQAADGNKLLALSELAFIDCYGTPVMIGKIGTDILDNKCGWNINHAISVATPEQRAVLDANYGRKDAEAEAAVKEIFAAPDVDVAGAFHKYEAESYTRLNALIDALPEGQGALPDDTGGIKREVCRSFLAKVYKRSK
;
A
#
# COMPACT_ATOMS: atom_id res chain seq x y z
N MET A 1 -0.77 -0.63 -26.72
CA MET A 1 -2.08 -0.18 -26.20
C MET A 1 -2.86 -1.45 -25.90
N HIS A 2 -2.62 -2.05 -24.72
CA HIS A 2 -3.47 -3.12 -24.21
C HIS A 2 -4.30 -2.47 -23.11
N ASP A 3 -5.62 -2.56 -23.26
CA ASP A 3 -6.59 -2.06 -22.31
C ASP A 3 -6.40 -2.77 -20.95
N LEU A 4 -6.10 -1.98 -19.92
CA LEU A 4 -6.02 -2.39 -18.52
C LEU A 4 -7.21 -1.76 -17.77
N ASP A 5 -8.42 -1.82 -18.33
CA ASP A 5 -9.56 -1.01 -17.88
C ASP A 5 -10.44 -1.67 -16.79
N GLY A 6 -10.13 -2.88 -16.32
CA GLY A 6 -11.01 -3.53 -15.34
C GLY A 6 -10.41 -4.61 -14.44
N SER A 7 -9.49 -5.44 -14.94
CA SER A 7 -9.14 -6.68 -14.22
C SER A 7 -8.27 -6.48 -12.97
N TRP A 8 -7.69 -5.29 -12.76
CA TRP A 8 -6.83 -5.02 -11.58
C TRP A 8 -7.63 -4.70 -10.33
N ARG A 9 -8.84 -4.12 -10.45
CA ARG A 9 -9.73 -3.89 -9.29
C ARG A 9 -10.17 -5.21 -8.67
N ASP A 10 -10.44 -6.20 -9.52
CA ASP A 10 -10.82 -7.54 -9.07
C ASP A 10 -9.64 -8.31 -8.44
N ALA A 11 -8.41 -8.06 -8.91
CA ALA A 11 -7.20 -8.64 -8.33
C ALA A 11 -6.90 -8.10 -6.92
N ASP A 12 -7.22 -6.82 -6.65
CA ASP A 12 -7.10 -6.20 -5.32
C ASP A 12 -8.13 -6.78 -4.33
N GLN A 13 -9.32 -7.15 -4.82
CA GLN A 13 -10.34 -7.84 -4.03
C GLN A 13 -9.93 -9.29 -3.66
N ALA A 14 -9.05 -9.91 -4.45
CA ALA A 14 -8.66 -11.31 -4.35
C ALA A 14 -7.35 -11.56 -3.57
N ALA A 15 -6.54 -10.54 -3.32
CA ALA A 15 -5.31 -10.68 -2.55
C ALA A 15 -5.58 -10.56 -1.04
N ASP A 16 -5.01 -11.48 -0.26
CA ASP A 16 -5.07 -11.47 1.21
C ASP A 16 -4.76 -10.06 1.73
N GLY A 17 -5.72 -9.39 2.39
CA GLY A 17 -5.61 -7.97 2.76
C GLY A 17 -4.37 -7.60 3.59
N ASN A 18 -3.69 -8.59 4.18
CA ASN A 18 -2.43 -8.42 4.90
C ASN A 18 -1.19 -8.26 3.99
N LYS A 19 -1.19 -8.87 2.79
CA LYS A 19 -0.11 -8.68 1.80
C LYS A 19 -0.24 -7.33 1.11
N LEU A 20 -1.46 -6.88 0.83
CA LEU A 20 -1.72 -5.58 0.21
C LEU A 20 -1.33 -4.42 1.13
N LEU A 21 -1.65 -4.49 2.43
CA LEU A 21 -1.27 -3.44 3.38
C LEU A 21 0.26 -3.28 3.48
N ALA A 22 1.01 -4.37 3.63
CA ALA A 22 2.47 -4.28 3.72
C ALA A 22 3.12 -3.82 2.41
N LEU A 23 2.61 -4.23 1.24
CA LEU A 23 3.15 -3.82 -0.06
C LEU A 23 2.80 -2.36 -0.42
N SER A 24 1.59 -1.92 -0.07
CA SER A 24 1.19 -0.53 -0.23
C SER A 24 1.97 0.40 0.70
N GLU A 25 2.21 -0.02 1.95
CA GLU A 25 3.01 0.72 2.92
C GLU A 25 4.47 0.86 2.47
N LEU A 26 5.08 -0.19 1.88
CA LEU A 26 6.43 -0.10 1.32
C LEU A 26 6.51 0.88 0.14
N ALA A 27 5.56 0.83 -0.78
CA ALA A 27 5.52 1.77 -1.92
C ALA A 27 5.27 3.22 -1.45
N PHE A 28 4.42 3.42 -0.44
CA PHE A 28 4.18 4.72 0.16
C PHE A 28 5.44 5.26 0.84
N ILE A 29 6.07 4.47 1.71
CA ILE A 29 7.29 4.85 2.42
C ILE A 29 8.47 5.09 1.46
N ASP A 30 8.56 4.39 0.34
CA ASP A 30 9.61 4.65 -0.65
C ASP A 30 9.46 6.04 -1.30
N CYS A 31 8.24 6.52 -1.50
CA CYS A 31 7.99 7.85 -2.08
C CYS A 31 8.03 8.99 -1.06
N TYR A 32 7.57 8.75 0.17
CA TYR A 32 7.34 9.81 1.18
C TYR A 32 8.24 9.70 2.42
N GLY A 33 8.92 8.56 2.60
CA GLY A 33 9.85 8.35 3.71
C GLY A 33 11.15 9.12 3.52
N THR A 34 11.71 9.63 4.61
CA THR A 34 13.05 10.23 4.57
C THR A 34 14.12 9.14 4.53
N PRO A 35 15.30 9.39 3.94
CA PRO A 35 16.39 8.41 3.91
C PRO A 35 16.80 7.89 5.29
N VAL A 36 16.64 8.72 6.33
CA VAL A 36 16.89 8.38 7.74
C VAL A 36 15.84 7.41 8.29
N MET A 37 14.58 7.51 7.84
CA MET A 37 13.50 6.61 8.26
C MET A 37 13.54 5.26 7.54
N ILE A 38 13.97 5.21 6.27
CA ILE A 38 13.88 4.01 5.45
C ILE A 38 15.22 3.26 5.30
N GLY A 39 16.34 3.89 5.69
CA GLY A 39 17.70 3.33 5.61
C GLY A 39 18.27 3.23 4.19
N LYS A 40 17.55 3.74 3.18
CA LYS A 40 17.93 3.80 1.76
C LYS A 40 17.35 5.08 1.15
N ILE A 41 17.68 5.37 -0.11
CA ILE A 41 16.96 6.37 -0.90
C ILE A 41 15.82 5.63 -1.61
N GLY A 42 14.61 6.21 -1.61
CA GLY A 42 13.48 5.67 -2.36
C GLY A 42 13.72 5.81 -3.86
N THR A 43 13.45 4.76 -4.62
CA THR A 43 13.73 4.67 -6.06
C THR A 43 12.54 4.15 -6.87
N ASP A 44 11.37 3.91 -6.28
CA ASP A 44 10.24 3.26 -6.95
C ASP A 44 9.79 3.98 -8.24
N ILE A 45 9.80 5.32 -8.24
CA ILE A 45 9.50 6.13 -9.44
C ILE A 45 10.57 5.92 -10.51
N LEU A 46 11.84 6.00 -10.14
CA LEU A 46 12.99 5.90 -11.06
C LEU A 46 13.16 4.49 -11.63
N ASP A 47 12.83 3.47 -10.83
CA ASP A 47 12.96 2.05 -11.16
C ASP A 47 11.73 1.50 -11.91
N ASN A 48 10.76 2.36 -12.25
CA ASN A 48 9.51 1.98 -12.90
C ASN A 48 8.76 0.88 -12.14
N LYS A 49 8.75 0.95 -10.79
CA LYS A 49 8.07 -0.09 -10.01
C LYS A 49 6.57 0.10 -10.06
N CYS A 50 5.88 -1.01 -10.30
CA CYS A 50 4.43 -1.11 -10.21
C CYS A 50 4.02 -1.24 -8.74
N GLY A 51 4.03 -0.11 -8.03
CA GLY A 51 3.62 0.01 -6.63
C GLY A 51 2.23 0.60 -6.47
N TRP A 52 1.75 0.64 -5.22
CA TRP A 52 0.42 1.16 -4.91
C TRP A 52 0.25 2.63 -5.33
N ASN A 53 1.27 3.49 -5.11
CA ASN A 53 1.19 4.91 -5.44
C ASN A 53 0.87 5.18 -6.91
N ILE A 54 1.60 4.53 -7.83
CA ILE A 54 1.40 4.73 -9.27
C ILE A 54 0.07 4.11 -9.75
N ASN A 55 -0.31 2.96 -9.20
CA ASN A 55 -1.57 2.31 -9.54
C ASN A 55 -2.77 3.15 -9.09
N HIS A 56 -2.73 3.69 -7.87
CA HIS A 56 -3.73 4.62 -7.38
C HIS A 56 -3.76 5.86 -8.27
N ALA A 57 -2.61 6.49 -8.51
CA ALA A 57 -2.54 7.72 -9.30
C ALA A 57 -3.10 7.54 -10.72
N ILE A 58 -2.74 6.47 -11.43
CA ILE A 58 -3.27 6.16 -12.76
C ILE A 58 -4.79 5.94 -12.74
N SER A 59 -5.34 5.39 -11.65
CA SER A 59 -6.76 5.07 -11.56
C SER A 59 -7.68 6.29 -11.40
N VAL A 60 -7.13 7.42 -10.93
CA VAL A 60 -7.88 8.65 -10.65
C VAL A 60 -7.40 9.86 -11.48
N ALA A 61 -6.24 9.75 -12.13
CA ALA A 61 -5.65 10.84 -12.91
C ALA A 61 -6.53 11.27 -14.10
N THR A 62 -6.57 12.57 -14.37
CA THR A 62 -7.12 13.11 -15.61
C THR A 62 -6.27 12.66 -16.82
N PRO A 63 -6.79 12.77 -18.07
CA PRO A 63 -6.00 12.44 -19.26
C PRO A 63 -4.68 13.20 -19.36
N GLU A 64 -4.65 14.46 -18.93
CA GLU A 64 -3.45 15.31 -18.95
C GLU A 64 -2.44 14.86 -17.90
N GLN A 65 -2.90 14.59 -16.67
CA GLN A 65 -2.07 14.04 -15.60
C GLN A 65 -1.52 12.67 -15.99
N ARG A 66 -2.35 11.83 -16.65
CA ARG A 66 -1.94 10.52 -17.15
C ARG A 66 -0.83 10.62 -18.19
N ALA A 67 -0.92 11.58 -19.12
CA ALA A 67 0.14 11.82 -20.09
C ALA A 67 1.46 12.23 -19.42
N VAL A 68 1.42 13.01 -18.34
CA VAL A 68 2.61 13.35 -17.54
C VAL A 68 3.19 12.09 -16.88
N LEU A 69 2.36 11.24 -16.27
CA LEU A 69 2.81 9.99 -15.66
C LEU A 69 3.45 9.07 -16.71
N ASP A 70 2.83 8.87 -17.87
CA ASP A 70 3.34 7.99 -18.93
C ASP A 70 4.68 8.49 -19.52
N ALA A 71 4.89 9.81 -19.58
CA ALA A 71 6.12 10.40 -20.09
C ALA A 71 7.29 10.31 -19.09
N ASN A 72 7.01 10.48 -17.79
CA ASN A 72 8.01 10.75 -16.77
C ASN A 72 8.27 9.57 -15.81
N TYR A 73 7.32 8.66 -15.61
CA TYR A 73 7.51 7.53 -14.70
C TYR A 73 8.56 6.54 -15.24
N GLY A 74 9.44 6.02 -14.37
CA GLY A 74 10.52 5.11 -14.76
C GLY A 74 11.71 5.77 -15.46
N ARG A 75 11.82 7.10 -15.41
CA ARG A 75 12.95 7.85 -15.97
C ARG A 75 13.97 8.13 -14.86
N LYS A 76 15.25 7.84 -15.13
CA LYS A 76 16.37 8.17 -14.23
C LYS A 76 16.75 9.65 -14.37
N ASP A 77 15.78 10.51 -14.14
CA ASP A 77 15.89 11.95 -14.29
C ASP A 77 15.14 12.64 -13.14
N ALA A 78 15.77 13.66 -12.55
CA ALA A 78 15.25 14.31 -11.35
C ALA A 78 14.03 15.21 -11.65
N GLU A 79 13.96 15.80 -12.84
CA GLU A 79 12.82 16.63 -13.25
C GLU A 79 11.60 15.75 -13.55
N ALA A 80 11.83 14.60 -14.20
CA ALA A 80 10.79 13.60 -14.41
C ALA A 80 10.24 13.04 -13.08
N GLU A 81 11.11 12.77 -12.11
CA GLU A 81 10.69 12.33 -10.78
C GLU A 81 9.87 13.41 -10.05
N ALA A 82 10.30 14.68 -10.14
CA ALA A 82 9.56 15.80 -9.57
C ALA A 82 8.16 15.95 -10.19
N ALA A 83 8.06 15.85 -11.53
CA ALA A 83 6.78 15.92 -12.23
C ALA A 83 5.82 14.80 -11.78
N VAL A 84 6.31 13.57 -11.61
CA VAL A 84 5.49 12.47 -11.06
C VAL A 84 5.03 12.78 -9.63
N LYS A 85 5.92 13.29 -8.78
CA LYS A 85 5.60 13.66 -7.39
C LYS A 85 4.56 14.78 -7.31
N GLU A 86 4.58 15.74 -8.23
CA GLU A 86 3.55 16.78 -8.34
C GLU A 86 2.17 16.17 -8.65
N ILE A 87 2.11 15.20 -9.57
CA ILE A 87 0.85 14.49 -9.85
C ILE A 87 0.39 13.70 -8.62
N PHE A 88 1.29 13.03 -7.91
CA PHE A 88 0.93 12.28 -6.69
C PHE A 88 0.35 13.16 -5.58
N ALA A 89 0.79 14.43 -5.52
CA ALA A 89 0.33 15.42 -4.54
C ALA A 89 -0.88 16.24 -5.01
N ALA A 90 -1.32 16.09 -6.27
CA ALA A 90 -2.46 16.84 -6.81
C ALA A 90 -3.74 16.52 -6.01
N PRO A 91 -4.62 17.49 -5.70
CA PRO A 91 -5.76 17.28 -4.79
C PRO A 91 -6.79 16.23 -5.23
N ASP A 92 -6.90 16.00 -6.54
CA ASP A 92 -7.77 15.01 -7.17
C ASP A 92 -7.13 13.60 -7.23
N VAL A 93 -5.82 13.51 -7.02
CA VAL A 93 -5.06 12.27 -6.94
C VAL A 93 -4.81 11.88 -5.48
N ASP A 94 -4.26 12.81 -4.69
CA ASP A 94 -3.96 12.75 -3.26
C ASP A 94 -3.54 11.34 -2.79
N VAL A 95 -2.40 10.87 -3.30
CA VAL A 95 -1.88 9.52 -2.99
C VAL A 95 -1.70 9.35 -1.47
N ALA A 96 -1.25 10.40 -0.77
CA ALA A 96 -1.02 10.33 0.67
C ALA A 96 -2.32 10.25 1.47
N GLY A 97 -3.30 11.09 1.17
CA GLY A 97 -4.61 11.03 1.81
C GLY A 97 -5.32 9.70 1.53
N ALA A 98 -5.25 9.22 0.29
CA ALA A 98 -5.80 7.93 -0.10
C ALA A 98 -5.15 6.76 0.67
N PHE A 99 -3.82 6.79 0.82
CA PHE A 99 -3.10 5.77 1.58
C PHE A 99 -3.51 5.78 3.06
N HIS A 100 -3.52 6.96 3.71
CA HIS A 100 -3.90 7.06 5.12
C HIS A 100 -5.33 6.60 5.39
N LYS A 101 -6.24 6.88 4.45
CA LYS A 101 -7.61 6.36 4.51
C LYS A 101 -7.63 4.84 4.40
N TYR A 102 -6.96 4.28 3.40
CA TYR A 102 -6.86 2.84 3.21
C TYR A 102 -6.23 2.13 4.43
N GLU A 103 -5.19 2.73 5.02
CA GLU A 103 -4.51 2.20 6.20
C GLU A 103 -5.45 2.14 7.42
N ALA A 104 -6.20 3.22 7.67
CA ALA A 104 -7.17 3.29 8.77
C ALA A 104 -8.35 2.30 8.58
N GLU A 105 -8.87 2.21 7.36
CA GLU A 105 -9.94 1.27 7.01
C GLU A 105 -9.47 -0.19 7.13
N SER A 106 -8.27 -0.49 6.63
CA SER A 106 -7.64 -1.81 6.76
C SER A 106 -7.41 -2.18 8.21
N TYR A 107 -6.91 -1.26 9.05
CA TYR A 107 -6.75 -1.51 10.48
C TYR A 107 -8.07 -1.85 11.16
N THR A 108 -9.13 -1.10 10.85
CA THR A 108 -10.47 -1.33 11.40
C THR A 108 -11.00 -2.70 10.98
N ARG A 109 -10.90 -3.02 9.68
CA ARG A 109 -11.33 -4.30 9.11
C ARG A 109 -10.56 -5.48 9.73
N LEU A 110 -9.24 -5.37 9.85
CA LEU A 110 -8.40 -6.43 10.41
C LEU A 110 -8.72 -6.69 11.88
N ASN A 111 -8.99 -5.64 12.67
CA ASN A 111 -9.44 -5.84 14.05
C ASN A 111 -10.79 -6.58 14.11
N ALA A 112 -11.75 -6.21 13.27
CA ALA A 112 -13.04 -6.91 13.21
C ALA A 112 -12.90 -8.39 12.80
N LEU A 113 -11.99 -8.70 11.87
CA LEU A 113 -11.67 -10.07 11.48
C LEU A 113 -11.02 -10.84 12.65
N ILE A 114 -10.11 -10.20 13.40
CA ILE A 114 -9.49 -10.80 14.58
C ILE A 114 -10.56 -11.08 15.65
N ASP A 115 -11.50 -10.17 15.88
CA ASP A 115 -12.60 -10.37 16.83
C ASP A 115 -13.47 -11.57 16.45
N ALA A 116 -13.66 -11.80 15.16
CA ALA A 116 -14.44 -12.92 14.63
C ALA A 116 -13.70 -14.27 14.65
N LEU A 117 -12.37 -14.30 14.88
CA LEU A 117 -11.61 -15.55 14.91
C LEU A 117 -12.06 -16.44 16.08
N PRO A 118 -12.25 -17.75 15.88
CA PRO A 118 -12.58 -18.65 16.98
C PRO A 118 -11.35 -18.90 17.87
N GLU A 119 -11.35 -18.27 19.06
CA GLU A 119 -10.27 -18.40 20.05
C GLU A 119 -10.11 -19.88 20.46
N GLY A 120 -8.88 -20.39 20.45
CA GLY A 120 -8.58 -21.77 20.81
C GLY A 120 -8.98 -22.80 19.76
N GLN A 121 -9.45 -22.41 18.57
CA GLN A 121 -9.70 -23.37 17.49
C GLN A 121 -8.39 -24.07 17.10
N GLY A 122 -8.39 -25.40 17.15
CA GLY A 122 -7.20 -26.22 16.91
C GLY A 122 -6.28 -26.36 18.13
N ALA A 123 -6.74 -26.00 19.32
CA ALA A 123 -6.02 -26.30 20.56
C ALA A 123 -6.00 -27.81 20.82
N LEU A 124 -4.89 -28.27 21.39
CA LEU A 124 -4.68 -29.63 21.87
C LEU A 124 -5.35 -29.82 23.26
N PRO A 125 -5.52 -31.06 23.74
CA PRO A 125 -6.17 -31.36 25.03
C PRO A 125 -5.48 -30.76 26.27
N ASP A 126 -4.25 -30.29 26.13
CA ASP A 126 -3.45 -29.62 27.16
C ASP A 126 -3.49 -28.08 27.04
N ASP A 127 -4.47 -27.54 26.29
CA ASP A 127 -4.63 -26.11 25.97
C ASP A 127 -3.42 -25.50 25.23
N THR A 128 -2.55 -26.32 24.65
CA THR A 128 -1.45 -25.85 23.78
C THR A 128 -1.88 -25.74 22.32
N GLY A 129 -1.25 -24.83 21.58
CA GLY A 129 -1.63 -24.53 20.20
C GLY A 129 -2.89 -23.67 20.10
N GLY A 130 -3.61 -23.83 19.00
CA GLY A 130 -4.84 -23.08 18.69
C GLY A 130 -4.62 -21.63 18.23
N ILE A 131 -5.65 -21.05 17.62
CA ILE A 131 -5.65 -19.65 17.20
C ILE A 131 -5.75 -18.76 18.44
N LYS A 132 -4.81 -17.82 18.58
CA LYS A 132 -4.78 -16.82 19.65
C LYS A 132 -4.93 -15.42 19.05
N ARG A 133 -6.04 -14.74 19.34
CA ARG A 133 -6.28 -13.39 18.80
C ARG A 133 -5.20 -12.40 19.21
N GLU A 134 -4.66 -12.54 20.42
CA GLU A 134 -3.57 -11.69 20.93
C GLU A 134 -2.33 -11.73 20.01
N VAL A 135 -1.98 -12.92 19.52
CA VAL A 135 -0.84 -13.08 18.60
C VAL A 135 -1.10 -12.30 17.31
N CYS A 136 -2.28 -12.44 16.71
CA CYS A 136 -2.67 -11.67 15.51
C CYS A 136 -2.61 -10.15 15.76
N ARG A 137 -3.08 -9.67 16.91
CA ARG A 137 -2.98 -8.24 17.28
C ARG A 137 -1.54 -7.77 17.44
N SER A 138 -0.68 -8.60 18.04
CA SER A 138 0.73 -8.26 18.21
C SER A 138 1.46 -8.08 16.86
N PHE A 139 1.06 -8.84 15.84
CA PHE A 139 1.56 -8.65 14.47
C PHE A 139 0.98 -7.41 13.82
N LEU A 140 -0.34 -7.20 13.92
CA LEU A 140 -1.00 -6.01 13.38
C LEU A 140 -0.41 -4.70 13.96
N ALA A 141 -0.14 -4.67 15.27
CA ALA A 141 0.45 -3.52 15.95
C ALA A 141 1.88 -3.20 15.48
N LYS A 142 2.60 -4.16 14.89
CA LYS A 142 3.94 -3.93 14.31
C LYS A 142 3.88 -3.35 12.90
N VAL A 143 2.76 -3.51 12.21
CA VAL A 143 2.57 -3.06 10.82
C VAL A 143 1.85 -1.73 10.77
N TYR A 144 0.80 -1.52 11.57
CA TYR A 144 0.03 -0.28 11.53
C TYR A 144 0.86 0.96 11.94
N LYS A 145 0.85 2.00 11.10
CA LYS A 145 1.60 3.25 11.28
C LYS A 145 3.09 3.03 11.54
N ARG A 146 3.66 2.00 10.94
CA ARG A 146 5.06 1.67 11.15
C ARG A 146 5.93 2.78 10.57
N SER A 147 6.84 3.27 11.40
CA SER A 147 7.79 4.35 11.05
C SER A 147 9.26 3.88 11.06
N LYS A 148 9.51 2.57 11.21
CA LYS A 148 10.83 1.90 11.27
C LYS A 148 10.74 0.49 10.73
#